data_AF-A0AAU3AXG3-F1
#
_entry.id   AF-A0AAU3AXG3-F1
#
_cell.length_a   1.000
_cell.length_b   1.000
_cell.length_c   1.000
_cell.angle_alpha   90.00
_cell.angle_beta   90.00
_cell.angle_gamma   90.00
#
_symmetry.space_group_name_H-M   'P 1'
#
loop_
_entity.id
_entity.type
_entity.pdbx_description
1 polymer ?
#
loop_
_entity_poly.entity_id
_entity_poly.type
_entity_poly.pdbx_seq_one_letter_code
_entity_poly.pdbx_strand_id
1 'polypeptide(L)'
;MGLDARLTMSPKGPSVTFIDEADGSQVTRLGTLNRSHPKLPASAGIYAEIVQPSGWDPQLKSKTQGGPTEYAFTDFPKLPKGCPLY
;
A
#
# COMPACT_ATOMS: atom_id res chain seq x y z
N MET A 1 0.70 -19.59 -2.22
CA MET A 1 1.47 -18.37 -2.55
C MET A 1 0.53 -17.21 -2.35
N GLY A 2 0.79 -16.43 -1.30
CA GLY A 2 0.00 -15.26 -0.96
C GLY A 2 0.82 -14.00 -1.18
N LEU A 3 0.13 -12.87 -1.22
CA LEU A 3 0.72 -11.57 -1.45
C LEU A 3 0.40 -10.70 -0.25
N ASP A 4 1.43 -10.25 0.45
CA ASP A 4 1.28 -9.32 1.56
C ASP A 4 1.68 -7.90 1.14
N ALA A 5 1.04 -6.91 1.75
CA ALA A 5 1.29 -5.50 1.52
C ALA A 5 1.89 -4.89 2.79
N ARG A 6 3.16 -4.50 2.72
CA ARG A 6 3.85 -3.85 3.83
C ARG A 6 3.65 -2.34 3.77
N LEU A 7 2.76 -1.84 4.63
CA LEU A 7 2.49 -0.41 4.79
C LEU A 7 3.55 0.22 5.69
N THR A 8 4.16 1.31 5.22
CA THR A 8 5.12 2.10 5.97
C THR A 8 4.70 3.56 5.96
N MET A 9 4.77 4.21 7.12
CA MET A 9 4.56 5.65 7.23
C MET A 9 5.89 6.31 7.60
N SER A 10 6.24 7.37 6.89
CA SER A 10 7.43 8.18 7.16
C SER A 10 7.09 9.68 7.06
N PRO A 11 7.98 10.58 7.52
CA PRO A 11 7.78 12.02 7.32
C PRO A 11 7.66 12.41 5.83
N LYS A 12 8.25 11.63 4.92
CA LYS A 12 8.13 11.82 3.45
C LYS A 12 6.80 11.31 2.88
N GLY A 13 5.96 10.70 3.72
CA GLY A 13 4.67 10.14 3.36
C GLY A 13 4.57 8.62 3.48
N PRO A 14 3.38 8.09 3.12
CA PRO A 14 3.10 6.67 3.08
C PRO A 14 3.81 5.97 1.93
N SER A 15 4.22 4.72 2.16
CA SER A 15 4.78 3.82 1.16
C SER A 15 4.24 2.41 1.35
N VAL A 16 3.94 1.71 0.25
CA VAL A 16 3.54 0.29 0.26
C VAL A 16 4.50 -0.50 -0.59
N THR A 17 5.05 -1.56 -0.01
CA THR A 17 5.85 -2.55 -0.73
C THR A 17 5.14 -3.89 -0.68
N PHE A 18 5.04 -4.56 -1.82
CA PHE A 18 4.44 -5.89 -1.91
C PHE A 18 5.50 -6.96 -1.70
N ILE A 19 5.20 -7.96 -0.88
CA ILE A 19 6.09 -9.08 -0.59
C ILE A 19 5.37 -10.40 -0.82
N ASP A 20 6.12 -11.43 -1.22
CA ASP A 20 5.61 -12.79 -1.28
C ASP A 20 5.52 -13.33 0.15
N GLU A 21 4.36 -13.86 0.53
CA GLU A 21 4.15 -14.40 1.87
C GLU A 21 5.02 -15.64 2.16
N ALA A 22 5.47 -16.37 1.13
CA ALA A 22 6.21 -17.60 1.31
C ALA A 22 7.67 -17.36 1.76
N ASP A 23 8.30 -16.29 1.27
CA ASP A 23 9.73 -16.02 1.52
C ASP A 23 10.02 -14.57 1.97
N GLY A 24 9.01 -13.70 2.01
CA GLY A 24 9.14 -12.28 2.36
C GLY A 24 9.87 -11.44 1.31
N SER A 25 10.17 -12.01 0.14
CA SER A 25 10.87 -11.31 -0.94
C SER A 25 9.97 -10.26 -1.58
N GLN A 26 10.57 -9.16 -2.02
CA GLN A 26 9.81 -8.09 -2.66
C GLN A 26 9.32 -8.51 -4.04
N VAL A 27 8.02 -8.34 -4.27
CA VAL A 27 7.37 -8.59 -5.56
C VAL A 27 7.62 -7.39 -6.49
N THR A 28 8.80 -7.35 -7.10
CA THR A 28 9.28 -6.22 -7.92
C THR A 28 8.36 -5.88 -9.10
N ARG A 29 7.63 -6.86 -9.65
CA ARG A 29 6.65 -6.65 -10.75
C ARG A 29 5.49 -5.71 -10.38
N LEU A 30 5.16 -5.58 -9.09
CA LEU A 30 4.13 -4.66 -8.61
C LEU A 30 4.70 -3.28 -8.24
N GLY A 31 6.02 -3.17 -8.10
CA GLY A 31 6.67 -1.93 -7.68
C GLY A 31 6.33 -1.51 -6.25
N THR A 32 6.39 -0.21 -6.00
CA THR A 32 6.15 0.42 -4.70
C THR A 32 5.11 1.52 -4.87
N LEU A 33 4.10 1.55 -4.01
CA LEU A 33 3.16 2.67 -3.97
C LEU A 33 3.66 3.77 -3.05
N ASN A 34 3.51 5.01 -3.46
CA ASN A 34 3.88 6.19 -2.66
C ASN A 34 3.10 7.43 -3.15
N ARG A 35 3.41 8.61 -2.63
CA ARG A 35 2.78 9.87 -3.06
C ARG A 35 2.83 10.13 -4.57
N SER A 36 3.91 9.74 -5.25
CA SER A 36 4.08 9.94 -6.70
C SER A 36 3.33 8.88 -7.51
N HIS A 37 3.29 7.65 -7.01
CA HIS A 37 2.61 6.52 -7.64
C HIS A 37 1.69 5.86 -6.62
N PRO A 38 0.54 6.49 -6.30
CA PRO A 38 -0.30 6.01 -5.22
C PRO A 38 -1.07 4.74 -5.59
N LYS A 39 -1.10 4.33 -6.86
CA LYS A 39 -1.94 3.24 -7.34
C LYS A 39 -1.18 2.30 -8.27
N LEU A 40 -1.49 1.02 -8.20
CA LEU A 40 -0.98 0.01 -9.12
C LEU A 40 -1.54 0.20 -10.55
N PRO A 41 -0.75 -0.12 -11.60
CA PRO A 41 -1.27 -0.14 -12.95
C PRO A 41 -2.34 -1.23 -13.09
N ALA A 42 -3.30 -1.03 -14.01
CA ALA A 42 -4.36 -2.01 -14.25
C ALA A 42 -3.84 -3.39 -14.69
N SER A 43 -2.63 -3.43 -15.28
CA SER A 43 -1.93 -4.67 -15.66
C SER A 43 -1.40 -5.50 -14.49
N ALA A 44 -1.45 -4.99 -13.26
CA ALA A 44 -0.92 -5.68 -12.08
C ALA A 44 -1.73 -6.93 -11.66
N GLY A 45 -2.94 -7.10 -12.21
CA GLY A 45 -3.83 -8.24 -11.87
C GLY A 45 -4.53 -8.12 -10.52
N ILE A 46 -4.21 -7.10 -9.72
CA ILE A 46 -4.85 -6.77 -8.43
C ILE A 46 -5.10 -5.27 -8.37
N TYR A 47 -6.00 -4.85 -7.47
CA TYR A 47 -6.16 -3.44 -7.13
C TYR A 47 -5.38 -3.12 -5.86
N ALA A 48 -4.58 -2.06 -5.89
CA ALA A 48 -4.06 -1.43 -4.68
C ALA A 48 -3.87 0.06 -4.93
N GLU A 49 -4.32 0.89 -4.00
CA GLU A 49 -4.28 2.35 -4.06
C GLU A 49 -4.12 2.94 -2.66
N ILE A 50 -3.19 3.88 -2.50
CA ILE A 50 -3.09 4.74 -1.33
C ILE A 50 -4.10 5.89 -1.49
N VAL A 51 -5.16 5.84 -0.68
CA VAL A 51 -6.12 6.92 -0.52
C VAL A 51 -5.50 7.99 0.37
N GLN A 52 -5.72 9.27 0.03
CA GLN A 52 -5.14 10.43 0.72
C GLN A 52 -3.61 10.35 0.93
N PRO A 53 -2.81 10.12 -0.13
CA PRO A 53 -1.37 9.88 0.01
C PRO A 53 -0.59 11.08 0.59
N SER A 54 -1.13 12.29 0.49
CA SER A 54 -0.57 13.52 1.07
C SER A 54 -1.22 13.92 2.40
N GLY A 55 -2.20 13.16 2.87
CA GLY A 55 -2.94 13.43 4.11
C GLY A 55 -2.24 12.89 5.36
N TRP A 56 -2.84 13.18 6.52
CA TRP A 56 -2.37 12.70 7.83
C TRP A 56 -2.80 11.27 8.13
N ASP A 57 -3.88 10.81 7.49
CA ASP A 57 -4.46 9.47 7.65
C ASP A 57 -4.61 8.78 6.28
N PRO A 58 -3.50 8.40 5.61
CA PRO A 58 -3.59 7.63 4.39
C PRO A 58 -4.07 6.21 4.68
N GLN A 59 -4.75 5.63 3.69
CA GLN A 59 -5.28 4.27 3.75
C GLN A 59 -4.92 3.50 2.50
N LEU A 60 -4.58 2.22 2.64
CA LEU A 60 -4.43 1.33 1.51
C LEU A 60 -5.80 0.73 1.17
N LYS A 61 -6.32 1.06 0.00
CA LYS A 61 -7.48 0.43 -0.60
C LYS A 61 -7.00 -0.70 -1.51
N SER A 62 -7.31 -1.94 -1.19
CA SER A 62 -6.87 -3.12 -1.96
C SER A 62 -8.02 -4.04 -2.36
N LYS A 63 -7.80 -4.82 -3.42
CA LYS A 63 -8.68 -5.90 -3.86
C LYS A 63 -7.86 -6.96 -4.59
N THR A 64 -7.79 -8.15 -4.02
CA THR A 64 -7.22 -9.36 -4.64
C THR A 64 -8.28 -10.04 -5.53
N GLN A 65 -7.84 -10.60 -6.66
CA GLN A 65 -8.71 -11.09 -7.73
C GLN A 65 -9.45 -12.37 -7.32
N GLY A 66 -10.78 -12.31 -7.22
CA GLY A 66 -11.64 -13.50 -7.07
C GLY A 66 -13.01 -13.19 -6.46
N GLY A 67 -13.99 -12.87 -7.30
CA GLY A 67 -15.40 -12.74 -6.89
C GLY A 67 -15.89 -11.31 -6.59
N PRO A 68 -17.17 -11.14 -6.17
CA PRO A 68 -17.80 -9.85 -5.82
C PRO A 68 -17.24 -9.24 -4.52
N THR A 69 -15.95 -9.48 -4.24
CA THR A 69 -15.29 -9.06 -3.02
C THR A 69 -15.19 -7.54 -2.96
N GLU A 70 -15.62 -6.98 -1.84
CA GLU A 70 -15.56 -5.57 -1.52
C GLU A 70 -14.10 -5.09 -1.45
N TYR A 71 -13.90 -3.78 -1.57
CA TYR A 71 -12.58 -3.20 -1.34
C TYR A 71 -12.22 -3.33 0.14
N ALA A 72 -11.03 -3.84 0.42
CA ALA A 72 -10.45 -3.79 1.75
C ALA A 72 -9.77 -2.43 1.95
N PHE A 73 -9.93 -1.86 3.14
CA PHE A 73 -9.24 -0.64 3.56
C PHE A 73 -8.35 -0.98 4.74
N THR A 74 -7.08 -0.59 4.67
CA THR A 74 -6.09 -0.81 5.72
C THR A 74 -5.41 0.50 6.07
N ASP A 75 -5.49 0.89 7.34
CA ASP A 75 -4.84 2.11 7.82
C ASP A 75 -3.33 1.96 7.83
N PHE A 76 -2.63 3.04 7.47
CA PHE A 76 -1.18 3.09 7.66
C PHE A 76 -0.83 3.19 9.15
N PRO A 77 0.34 2.65 9.56
CA PRO A 77 0.84 2.88 10.91
C PRO A 77 0.96 4.37 11.18
N LYS A 78 0.48 4.81 12.35
CA LYS A 78 0.58 6.22 12.75
C LYS A 78 2.03 6.59 13.01
N LEU A 79 2.43 7.81 12.62
CA LEU A 79 3.71 8.34 13.03
C LEU A 79 3.75 8.52 14.56
N PRO A 80 4.91 8.33 15.20
CA PRO A 80 5.11 8.71 16.59
C PRO A 80 4.74 10.18 16.80
N LYS A 81 4.16 10.50 17.97
CA LYS A 81 3.80 11.88 18.33
C LYS A 81 5.02 12.79 18.18
N GLY A 82 4.88 13.88 17.42
CA GLY A 82 5.95 14.87 17.19
C GLY A 82 6.71 14.75 15.86
N CYS A 83 6.36 13.80 14.98
CA CYS A 83 6.89 13.77 13.61
C CYS A 83 5.98 14.54 12.64
N PRO A 84 6.39 15.72 12.12
CA PRO A 84 5.64 16.40 11.07
C PRO A 84 5.76 15.63 9.74
N LEU A 85 4.70 15.67 8.94
CA LEU A 85 4.75 15.30 7.53
C LEU A 85 5.39 16.45 6.76
N TYR A 86 6.42 16.15 5.98
CA TYR A 86 7.11 17.11 5.11
C TYR A 86 6.71 16.92 3.64
#